data_AF-A0AAI9Z5A7-F1
#
_entry.id   AF-A0AAI9Z5A7-F1
#
_cell.length_a   1.000
_cell.length_b   1.000
_cell.length_c   1.000
_cell.angle_alpha   90.00
_cell.angle_beta   90.00
_cell.angle_gamma   90.00
#
_symmetry.space_group_name_H-M   'P 1'
#
loop_
_entity.id
_entity.type
_entity.pdbx_description
1 polymer ?
#
loop_
_entity_poly.entity_id
_entity_poly.type
_entity_poly.pdbx_seq_one_letter_code
_entity_poly.pdbx_strand_id
1 'polypeptide(L)'
;MSLLNSANAGYIIAALCMVFSAYVLLRGLTCSISHVPGPWHTCFVNYTLKFHVLVGRRMHYVHSLHQKYGSFVRISPNEVAIADPESFTAIHKIGSGFTKGPWYSEVIDGREPGIVFITDPKEHAVRRRLFSRAFTSLSLRENWELVVREKVELAVDRIRADALKGKADILKWWMLMTTDVIAHLSFGESFKTLELGEKSSYIHALEMLFTASMFRREVPWLFYLAQYLPFQYPKELANAGHIIGEYASMATSSRKGNGHSANLFSNMQAACDEKIEYSMTPEKLQSEATNLIVAGSDTTSITLTYLVWVVLKRPTLRQNLEAELHNLRDDEINDAVLEKLPLLNAVIEETLRVYGAVAGNLPRSVPPGGVTLGGFFIPGGIVVETQAYTLHRNPNVFPDPEK
;
A
#
# COMPACT_ATOMS: atom_id res chain seq x y z
N MET A 1 4.86 -52.24 6.54
CA MET A 1 4.16 -50.94 6.36
C MET A 1 2.92 -50.90 7.27
N SER A 2 3.07 -50.62 8.56
CA SER A 2 1.96 -50.60 9.54
C SER A 2 2.23 -49.58 10.66
N LEU A 3 2.66 -48.36 10.29
CA LEU A 3 2.94 -47.30 11.27
C LEU A 3 1.73 -46.40 11.56
N LEU A 4 0.59 -46.62 10.90
CA LEU A 4 -0.65 -45.86 11.10
C LEU A 4 -1.75 -46.75 11.70
N ASN A 5 -1.49 -47.33 12.88
CA ASN A 5 -2.58 -47.73 13.76
C ASN A 5 -3.24 -46.46 14.31
N SER A 6 -4.58 -46.40 14.32
CA SER A 6 -5.36 -45.24 14.80
C SER A 6 -4.94 -44.75 16.20
N ALA A 7 -4.50 -45.65 17.07
CA ALA A 7 -3.95 -45.34 18.38
C ALA A 7 -2.64 -44.50 18.31
N ASN A 8 -1.73 -44.85 17.40
CA ASN A 8 -0.45 -44.12 17.22
C ASN A 8 -0.68 -42.72 16.67
N ALA A 9 -1.67 -42.54 15.79
CA ALA A 9 -2.06 -41.23 15.30
C ALA A 9 -2.61 -40.34 16.44
N GLY A 10 -3.40 -40.92 17.36
CA GLY A 10 -3.89 -40.21 18.55
C GLY A 10 -2.77 -39.71 19.46
N TYR A 11 -1.77 -40.54 19.75
CA TYR A 11 -0.61 -40.15 20.56
C TYR A 11 0.24 -39.06 19.90
N ILE A 12 0.43 -39.12 18.58
CA ILE A 12 1.15 -38.08 17.82
C ILE A 12 0.41 -36.74 17.90
N ILE A 13 -0.91 -36.73 17.68
CA ILE A 13 -1.71 -35.50 17.76
C ILE A 13 -1.65 -34.92 19.18
N ALA A 14 -1.81 -35.76 20.22
CA ALA A 14 -1.72 -35.31 21.61
C ALA A 14 -0.34 -34.71 21.94
N ALA A 15 0.75 -35.34 21.49
CA ALA A 15 2.10 -34.83 21.67
C ALA A 15 2.29 -33.48 20.95
N LEU A 16 1.81 -33.34 19.71
CA LEU A 16 1.87 -32.07 18.96
C LEU A 16 1.06 -30.97 19.66
N CYS A 17 -0.14 -31.27 20.15
CA CYS A 17 -0.95 -30.32 20.92
C CYS A 17 -0.25 -29.91 22.22
N MET A 18 0.41 -30.83 22.91
CA MET A 18 1.16 -30.53 24.14
C MET A 18 2.36 -29.63 23.86
N VAL A 19 3.17 -29.95 22.85
CA VAL A 19 4.32 -29.12 22.43
C VAL A 19 3.86 -27.73 21.99
N PHE A 20 2.79 -27.66 21.20
CA PHE A 20 2.22 -26.38 20.77
C PHE A 20 1.72 -25.56 21.96
N SER A 21 1.02 -26.18 22.91
CA SER A 21 0.53 -25.50 24.12
C SER A 21 1.68 -25.00 24.99
N ALA A 22 2.73 -25.82 25.19
CA ALA A 22 3.92 -25.44 25.91
C ALA A 22 4.65 -24.26 25.24
N TYR A 23 4.76 -24.27 23.91
CA TYR A 23 5.32 -23.17 23.13
C TYR A 23 4.55 -21.87 23.31
N VAL A 24 3.21 -21.91 23.22
CA VAL A 24 2.35 -20.73 23.41
C VAL A 24 2.46 -20.19 24.83
N LEU A 25 2.45 -21.06 25.84
CA LEU A 25 2.60 -20.67 27.24
C LEU A 25 3.97 -20.02 27.49
N LEU A 26 5.04 -20.65 27.02
CA LEU A 26 6.40 -20.10 27.16
C LEU A 26 6.48 -18.71 26.53
N ARG A 27 5.97 -18.55 25.30
CA ARG A 27 5.96 -17.26 24.58
C ARG A 27 5.25 -16.16 25.37
N GLY A 28 4.12 -16.48 26.00
CA GLY A 28 3.39 -15.51 26.82
C GLY A 28 4.09 -15.17 28.13
N LEU A 29 4.67 -16.15 28.81
CA LEU A 29 5.42 -15.94 30.05
C LEU A 29 6.73 -15.16 29.81
N THR A 30 7.35 -15.31 28.65
CA THR A 30 8.56 -14.57 28.26
C THR A 30 8.27 -13.37 27.37
N CYS A 31 7.03 -12.89 27.33
CA CYS A 31 6.66 -11.73 26.51
C CYS A 31 7.33 -10.46 27.05
N SER A 32 8.29 -9.94 26.31
CA SER A 32 9.11 -8.79 26.70
C SER A 32 8.35 -7.46 26.72
N ILE A 33 7.18 -7.41 26.08
CA ILE A 33 6.26 -6.27 26.01
C ILE A 33 4.96 -6.51 26.79
N SER A 34 4.99 -7.39 27.79
CA SER A 34 3.85 -7.69 28.67
C SER A 34 3.34 -6.47 29.46
N HIS A 35 4.24 -5.52 29.76
CA HIS A 35 3.94 -4.28 30.47
C HIS A 35 3.20 -3.23 29.62
N VAL A 36 3.19 -3.36 28.29
CA VAL A 36 2.41 -2.48 27.40
C VAL A 36 0.91 -2.84 27.51
N PRO A 37 -0.02 -1.88 27.60
CA PRO A 37 -1.46 -2.17 27.66
C PRO A 37 -1.95 -2.96 26.44
N GLY A 38 -2.98 -3.80 26.61
CA GLY A 38 -3.60 -4.52 25.50
C GLY A 38 -4.39 -5.74 25.95
N PRO A 39 -5.10 -6.42 25.05
CA PRO A 39 -5.83 -7.63 25.40
C PRO A 39 -4.90 -8.70 25.99
N TRP A 40 -5.35 -9.42 27.02
CA TRP A 40 -4.51 -10.39 27.74
C TRP A 40 -3.93 -11.50 26.84
N HIS A 41 -4.69 -11.93 25.82
CA HIS A 41 -4.28 -13.00 24.91
C HIS A 41 -3.13 -12.59 23.98
N THR A 42 -2.88 -11.29 23.78
CA THR A 42 -1.84 -10.81 22.86
C THR A 42 -0.43 -11.03 23.39
N CYS A 43 -0.25 -11.42 24.67
CA CYS A 43 1.04 -11.94 25.14
C CYS A 43 1.34 -13.33 24.55
N PHE A 44 0.31 -14.14 24.31
CA PHE A 44 0.45 -15.56 23.98
C PHE A 44 0.32 -15.82 22.48
N VAL A 45 -0.68 -15.22 21.84
CA VAL A 45 -1.09 -15.51 20.48
C VAL A 45 -1.50 -14.25 19.73
N ASN A 46 -1.49 -14.31 18.39
CA ASN A 46 -1.94 -13.23 17.52
C ASN A 46 -3.19 -13.58 16.69
N TYR A 47 -3.90 -14.67 17.02
CA TYR A 47 -5.03 -15.17 16.20
C TYR A 47 -6.16 -14.17 16.00
N THR A 48 -6.50 -13.37 17.01
CA THR A 48 -7.52 -12.32 16.88
C THR A 48 -7.11 -11.28 15.84
N LEU A 49 -5.85 -10.85 15.85
CA LEU A 49 -5.32 -9.93 14.86
C LEU A 49 -5.34 -10.56 13.47
N LYS A 50 -4.89 -11.82 13.34
CA LYS A 50 -4.93 -12.58 12.08
C LYS A 50 -6.35 -12.69 11.51
N PHE A 51 -7.32 -13.00 12.35
CA PHE A 51 -8.73 -13.06 11.95
C PHE A 51 -9.18 -11.71 11.36
N HIS A 52 -8.87 -10.59 12.04
CA HIS A 52 -9.20 -9.27 11.54
C HIS A 52 -8.45 -8.89 10.25
N VAL A 53 -7.24 -9.43 10.01
CA VAL A 53 -6.58 -9.34 8.71
C VAL A 53 -7.39 -10.07 7.63
N LEU A 54 -7.73 -11.33 7.86
CA LEU A 54 -8.43 -12.19 6.88
C LEU A 54 -9.82 -11.64 6.48
N VAL A 55 -10.54 -10.99 7.38
CA VAL A 55 -11.84 -10.35 7.08
C VAL A 55 -11.74 -8.90 6.62
N GLY A 56 -10.52 -8.38 6.40
CA GLY A 56 -10.29 -7.01 5.94
C GLY A 56 -10.66 -5.91 6.95
N ARG A 57 -10.67 -6.22 8.26
CA ARG A 57 -11.05 -5.29 9.34
C ARG A 57 -9.91 -4.93 10.30
N ARG A 58 -8.67 -5.33 9.99
CA ARG A 58 -7.47 -5.10 10.83
C ARG A 58 -7.37 -3.67 11.34
N MET A 59 -7.45 -2.71 10.42
CA MET A 59 -7.31 -1.28 10.72
C MET A 59 -8.34 -0.79 11.74
N HIS A 60 -9.61 -1.16 11.56
CA HIS A 60 -10.68 -0.81 12.48
C HIS A 60 -10.55 -1.51 13.84
N TYR A 61 -10.07 -2.75 13.87
CA TYR A 61 -9.80 -3.47 15.10
C TYR A 61 -8.68 -2.81 15.90
N VAL A 62 -7.55 -2.47 15.27
CA VAL A 62 -6.45 -1.77 15.94
C VAL A 62 -6.90 -0.38 16.41
N HIS A 63 -7.74 0.31 15.64
CA HIS A 63 -8.33 1.59 16.08
C HIS A 63 -9.20 1.44 17.33
N SER A 64 -10.08 0.43 17.39
CA SER A 64 -10.92 0.20 18.58
C SER A 64 -10.11 -0.20 19.80
N LEU A 65 -8.97 -0.87 19.61
CA LEU A 65 -8.01 -1.12 20.67
C LEU A 65 -7.40 0.18 21.21
N HIS A 66 -7.02 1.12 20.34
CA HIS A 66 -6.54 2.44 20.78
C HIS A 66 -7.60 3.23 21.56
N GLN A 67 -8.87 3.17 21.13
CA GLN A 67 -9.98 3.79 21.87
C GLN A 67 -10.15 3.20 23.28
N LYS A 68 -9.78 1.93 23.50
CA LYS A 68 -9.94 1.24 24.78
C LYS A 68 -8.72 1.32 25.70
N TYR A 69 -7.51 1.20 25.13
CA TYR A 69 -6.27 1.04 25.90
C TYR A 69 -5.35 2.26 25.82
N GLY A 70 -5.65 3.25 24.97
CA GLY A 70 -4.87 4.47 24.78
C GLY A 70 -3.88 4.38 23.61
N SER A 71 -2.90 5.29 23.59
CA SER A 71 -2.00 5.48 22.44
C SER A 71 -1.01 4.33 22.21
N PHE A 72 -0.75 3.47 23.19
CA PHE A 72 0.17 2.33 23.07
C PHE A 72 -0.57 1.04 23.36
N VAL A 73 -0.61 0.13 22.38
CA VAL A 73 -1.34 -1.13 22.53
C VAL A 73 -0.56 -2.32 21.99
N ARG A 74 -0.39 -3.35 22.83
CA ARG A 74 0.13 -4.66 22.40
C ARG A 74 -0.95 -5.41 21.62
N ILE A 75 -0.67 -5.68 20.34
CA ILE A 75 -1.61 -6.36 19.42
C ILE A 75 -1.18 -7.79 19.08
N SER A 76 0.07 -8.15 19.35
CA SER A 76 0.71 -9.44 19.10
C SER A 76 1.84 -9.62 20.12
N PRO A 77 2.34 -10.85 20.39
CA PRO A 77 3.41 -11.04 21.38
C PRO A 77 4.70 -10.27 21.07
N ASN A 78 4.89 -9.91 19.79
CA ASN A 78 6.05 -9.19 19.28
C ASN A 78 5.67 -7.90 18.53
N GLU A 79 4.44 -7.39 18.67
CA GLU A 79 4.00 -6.17 17.97
C GLU A 79 3.25 -5.19 18.89
N VAL A 80 3.60 -3.91 18.76
CA VAL A 80 2.95 -2.79 19.47
C VAL A 80 2.39 -1.80 18.44
N ALA A 81 1.09 -1.54 18.52
CA ALA A 81 0.45 -0.45 17.79
C ALA A 81 0.60 0.85 18.57
N ILE A 82 0.96 1.93 17.85
CA ILE A 82 1.25 3.24 18.40
C ILE A 82 0.42 4.30 17.66
N ALA A 83 -0.35 5.06 18.44
CA ALA A 83 -1.19 6.18 18.02
C ALA A 83 -0.80 7.45 18.78
N ASP A 84 0.49 7.76 18.77
CA ASP A 84 1.10 8.93 19.39
C ASP A 84 1.89 9.72 18.34
N PRO A 85 1.56 11.01 18.07
CA PRO A 85 2.25 11.81 17.06
C PRO A 85 3.75 11.97 17.28
N GLU A 86 4.19 12.16 18.53
CA GLU A 86 5.62 12.31 18.84
C GLU A 86 6.40 11.03 18.53
N SER A 87 5.86 9.89 18.95
CA SER A 87 6.43 8.58 18.64
C SER A 87 6.38 8.26 17.14
N PHE A 88 5.33 8.66 16.42
CA PHE A 88 5.28 8.54 14.96
C PHE A 88 6.46 9.29 14.33
N THR A 89 6.69 10.54 14.72
CA THR A 89 7.83 11.33 14.23
C THR A 89 9.16 10.67 14.60
N ALA A 90 9.32 10.19 15.83
CA ALA A 90 10.54 9.53 16.28
C ALA A 90 10.85 8.26 15.47
N ILE A 91 9.85 7.43 15.20
CA ILE A 91 9.97 6.18 14.45
C ILE A 91 10.36 6.44 12.99
N HIS A 92 9.67 7.37 12.32
CA HIS A 92 9.80 7.58 10.88
C HIS A 92 10.83 8.64 10.47
N LYS A 93 11.46 9.32 11.45
CA LYS A 93 12.54 10.28 11.18
C LYS A 93 13.72 9.61 10.48
N ILE A 94 14.32 10.31 9.52
CA ILE A 94 15.54 9.86 8.82
C ILE A 94 16.65 9.67 9.85
N GLY A 95 17.28 8.49 9.84
CA GLY A 95 18.35 8.15 10.77
C GLY A 95 17.88 7.75 12.18
N SER A 96 16.57 7.49 12.38
CA SER A 96 16.02 7.00 13.66
C SER A 96 16.54 5.61 14.07
N GLY A 97 17.17 4.88 13.14
CA GLY A 97 17.64 3.50 13.32
C GLY A 97 16.54 2.45 13.11
N PHE A 98 15.26 2.84 13.04
CA PHE A 98 14.17 1.93 12.74
C PHE A 98 14.24 1.52 11.27
N THR A 99 14.10 0.23 11.01
CA THR A 99 14.04 -0.32 9.65
C THR A 99 12.62 -0.77 9.32
N LYS A 100 12.33 -0.98 8.03
CA LYS A 100 11.04 -1.57 7.62
C LYS A 100 10.88 -2.95 8.25
N GLY A 101 9.69 -3.23 8.79
CA GLY A 101 9.40 -4.50 9.48
C GLY A 101 9.41 -5.72 8.55
N PRO A 102 9.39 -6.95 9.12
CA PRO A 102 9.45 -8.21 8.35
C PRO A 102 8.37 -8.36 7.26
N TRP A 103 7.21 -7.73 7.48
CA TRP A 103 6.11 -7.71 6.52
C TRP A 103 6.54 -7.31 5.10
N TYR A 104 7.46 -6.34 4.97
CA TYR A 104 7.88 -5.85 3.65
C TYR A 104 8.64 -6.91 2.85
N SER A 105 9.45 -7.75 3.51
CA SER A 105 10.14 -8.88 2.88
C SER A 105 9.25 -10.12 2.70
N GLU A 106 8.27 -10.33 3.58
CA GLU A 106 7.35 -11.47 3.50
C GLU A 106 6.35 -11.35 2.34
N VAL A 107 5.90 -10.13 2.04
CA VAL A 107 4.95 -9.88 0.93
C VAL A 107 5.57 -10.17 -0.44
N ILE A 108 6.87 -9.88 -0.59
CA ILE A 108 7.58 -10.09 -1.86
C ILE A 108 7.97 -11.56 -2.07
N ASP A 109 8.00 -12.39 -1.02
CA ASP A 109 8.27 -13.84 -1.10
C ASP A 109 9.58 -14.17 -1.82
N GLY A 110 10.68 -13.50 -1.43
CA GLY A 110 12.01 -13.73 -1.98
C GLY A 110 12.26 -13.14 -3.39
N ARG A 111 11.27 -12.48 -4.01
CA ARG A 111 11.45 -11.75 -5.27
C ARG A 111 12.26 -10.47 -5.05
N GLU A 112 12.86 -9.95 -6.12
CA GLU A 112 13.56 -8.66 -6.11
C GLU A 112 12.64 -7.55 -5.59
N PRO A 113 13.02 -6.78 -4.57
CA PRO A 113 12.16 -5.73 -4.02
C PRO A 113 12.11 -4.48 -4.90
N GLY A 114 10.90 -3.95 -5.09
CA GLY A 114 10.71 -2.57 -5.55
C GLY A 114 11.04 -1.58 -4.42
N ILE A 115 11.26 -0.32 -4.76
CA ILE A 115 11.70 0.72 -3.81
C ILE A 115 10.88 0.79 -2.51
N VAL A 116 9.57 0.56 -2.57
CA VAL A 116 8.69 0.59 -1.39
C VAL A 116 8.96 -0.58 -0.42
N PHE A 117 9.47 -1.71 -0.91
CA PHE A 117 9.68 -2.93 -0.13
C PHE A 117 11.13 -3.14 0.32
N ILE A 118 12.11 -2.40 -0.22
CA ILE A 118 13.51 -2.48 0.20
C ILE A 118 13.64 -2.15 1.71
N THR A 119 14.17 -3.09 2.49
CA THR A 119 14.32 -2.98 3.95
C THR A 119 15.67 -2.42 4.36
N ASP A 120 16.74 -2.62 3.57
CA ASP A 120 18.06 -2.04 3.80
C ASP A 120 18.05 -0.54 3.48
N PRO A 121 18.33 0.35 4.46
CA PRO A 121 18.40 1.78 4.23
C PRO A 121 19.44 2.20 3.18
N LYS A 122 20.56 1.48 3.06
CA LYS A 122 21.62 1.82 2.10
C LYS A 122 21.17 1.53 0.68
N GLU A 123 20.69 0.32 0.43
CA GLU A 123 20.11 -0.05 -0.86
C GLU A 123 18.94 0.87 -1.24
N HIS A 124 18.04 1.14 -0.30
CA HIS A 124 16.90 2.03 -0.52
C HIS A 124 17.35 3.45 -0.90
N ALA A 125 18.37 3.99 -0.25
CA ALA A 125 18.90 5.32 -0.57
C ALA A 125 19.45 5.40 -2.00
N VAL A 126 20.18 4.36 -2.44
CA VAL A 126 20.66 4.26 -3.82
C VAL A 126 19.49 4.19 -4.80
N ARG A 127 18.52 3.29 -4.56
CA ARG A 127 17.33 3.15 -5.41
C ARG A 127 16.51 4.44 -5.49
N ARG A 128 16.27 5.11 -4.35
CA ARG A 128 15.53 6.37 -4.27
C ARG A 128 16.17 7.49 -5.07
N ARG A 129 17.50 7.57 -5.07
CA ARG A 129 18.23 8.60 -5.83
C ARG A 129 18.00 8.50 -7.33
N LEU A 130 17.73 7.31 -7.85
CA LEU A 130 17.47 7.11 -9.27
C LEU A 130 16.10 7.68 -9.70
N PHE A 131 15.10 7.63 -8.81
CA PHE A 131 13.77 8.16 -9.07
C PHE A 131 13.62 9.65 -8.75
N SER A 132 14.43 10.19 -7.83
CA SER A 132 14.19 11.51 -7.25
C SER A 132 14.13 12.65 -8.27
N ARG A 133 14.89 12.57 -9.37
CA ARG A 133 14.89 13.61 -10.42
C ARG A 133 13.56 13.64 -11.19
N ALA A 134 13.02 12.46 -11.49
CA ALA A 134 11.85 12.30 -12.34
C ALA A 134 10.52 12.68 -11.63
N PHE A 135 10.53 12.69 -10.28
CA PHE A 135 9.39 13.11 -9.46
C PHE A 135 9.56 14.52 -8.86
N THR A 136 10.41 15.37 -9.45
CA THR A 136 10.46 16.80 -9.08
C THR A 136 9.28 17.54 -9.68
N SER A 137 8.76 18.57 -8.99
CA SER A 137 7.65 19.40 -9.52
C SER A 137 7.95 19.98 -10.90
N LEU A 138 9.20 20.37 -11.16
CA LEU A 138 9.63 20.85 -12.48
C LEU A 138 9.51 19.75 -13.54
N SER A 139 10.07 18.56 -13.28
CA SER A 139 10.00 17.44 -14.22
C SER A 139 8.57 16.97 -14.46
N LEU A 140 7.71 16.99 -13.44
CA LEU A 140 6.29 16.64 -13.57
C LEU A 140 5.56 17.61 -14.49
N ARG A 141 5.72 18.92 -14.27
CA ARG A 141 5.08 19.95 -15.10
C ARG A 141 5.55 19.93 -16.54
N GLU A 142 6.86 19.87 -16.76
CA GLU A 142 7.43 19.95 -18.11
C GLU A 142 7.13 18.72 -18.97
N ASN A 143 7.05 17.52 -18.36
CA ASN A 143 6.99 16.27 -19.13
C ASN A 143 5.62 15.59 -19.08
N TRP A 144 4.82 15.79 -18.02
CA TRP A 144 3.68 14.92 -17.72
C TRP A 144 2.35 15.65 -17.55
N GLU A 145 2.33 16.95 -17.28
CA GLU A 145 1.09 17.69 -17.04
C GLU A 145 0.08 17.55 -18.19
N LEU A 146 0.53 17.73 -19.43
CA LEU A 146 -0.34 17.59 -20.61
C LEU A 146 -0.88 16.16 -20.75
N VAL A 147 -0.02 15.16 -20.58
CA VAL A 147 -0.40 13.74 -20.68
C VAL A 147 -1.44 13.37 -19.63
N VAL A 148 -1.27 13.85 -18.39
CA VAL A 148 -2.25 13.63 -17.32
C VAL A 148 -3.56 14.32 -17.66
N ARG A 149 -3.53 15.57 -18.14
CA ARG A 149 -4.72 16.33 -18.52
C ARG A 149 -5.54 15.63 -19.60
N GLU A 150 -4.91 15.20 -20.69
CA GLU A 150 -5.60 14.48 -21.78
C GLU A 150 -6.34 13.23 -21.28
N LYS A 151 -5.72 12.48 -20.36
CA LYS A 151 -6.34 11.28 -19.78
C LYS A 151 -7.46 11.63 -18.78
N VAL A 152 -7.32 12.71 -18.02
CA VAL A 152 -8.38 13.20 -17.13
C VAL A 152 -9.60 13.66 -17.91
N GLU A 153 -9.41 14.46 -18.97
CA GLU A 153 -10.50 14.94 -19.82
C GLU A 153 -11.27 13.78 -20.47
N LEU A 154 -10.54 12.81 -21.04
CA LEU A 154 -11.15 11.61 -21.61
C LEU A 154 -11.93 10.81 -20.56
N ALA A 155 -11.40 10.67 -19.34
CA ALA A 155 -12.10 9.97 -18.27
C ALA A 155 -13.40 10.68 -17.86
N VAL A 156 -13.36 12.01 -17.72
CA VAL A 156 -14.54 12.84 -17.40
C VAL A 156 -15.59 12.73 -18.50
N ASP A 157 -15.20 12.77 -19.78
CA ASP A 157 -16.11 12.60 -20.91
C ASP A 157 -16.78 11.22 -20.93
N ARG A 158 -16.03 10.16 -20.61
CA ARG A 158 -16.57 8.81 -20.49
C ARG A 158 -17.55 8.70 -19.32
N ILE A 159 -17.22 9.26 -18.16
CA ILE A 159 -18.12 9.34 -17.00
C ILE A 159 -19.41 10.08 -17.39
N ARG A 160 -19.29 11.21 -18.09
CA ARG A 160 -20.44 11.99 -18.56
C ARG A 160 -21.33 11.19 -19.52
N ALA A 161 -20.73 10.48 -20.47
CA ALA A 161 -21.46 9.66 -21.44
C ALA A 161 -22.25 8.53 -20.76
N ASP A 162 -21.69 7.90 -19.73
CA ASP A 162 -22.39 6.88 -18.94
C ASP A 162 -23.48 7.49 -18.04
N ALA A 163 -23.20 8.65 -17.44
CA ALA A 163 -24.16 9.36 -16.60
C ALA A 163 -25.41 9.79 -17.37
N LEU A 164 -25.26 10.22 -18.64
CA LEU A 164 -26.37 10.54 -19.53
C LEU A 164 -27.26 9.31 -19.86
N LYS A 165 -26.74 8.09 -19.72
CA LYS A 165 -27.50 6.84 -19.84
C LYS A 165 -28.14 6.41 -18.51
N GLY A 166 -27.94 7.17 -17.43
CA GLY A 166 -28.63 7.02 -16.15
C GLY A 166 -27.71 6.84 -14.95
N LYS A 167 -26.55 6.18 -15.10
CA LYS A 167 -25.58 5.98 -14.01
C LYS A 167 -24.17 5.79 -14.56
N ALA A 168 -23.17 6.32 -13.85
CA ALA A 168 -21.76 6.11 -14.15
C ALA A 168 -21.05 5.47 -12.95
N ASP A 169 -20.20 4.48 -13.22
CA ASP A 169 -19.27 3.92 -12.25
C ASP A 169 -17.96 4.72 -12.29
N ILE A 170 -17.84 5.69 -11.39
CA ILE A 170 -16.66 6.57 -11.35
C ILE A 170 -15.39 5.83 -10.91
N LEU A 171 -15.50 4.81 -10.06
CA LEU A 171 -14.34 4.04 -9.59
C LEU A 171 -13.70 3.30 -10.75
N LYS A 172 -14.52 2.68 -11.60
CA LYS A 172 -14.06 2.05 -12.84
C LYS A 172 -13.27 3.05 -13.70
N TRP A 173 -13.85 4.22 -13.99
CA TRP A 173 -13.22 5.19 -14.89
C TRP A 173 -11.94 5.80 -14.30
N TRP A 174 -11.92 6.08 -12.99
CA TRP A 174 -10.69 6.52 -12.32
C TRP A 174 -9.60 5.47 -12.36
N MET A 175 -9.92 4.20 -12.13
CA MET A 175 -8.96 3.11 -12.17
C MET A 175 -8.34 2.92 -13.57
N LEU A 176 -9.15 2.99 -14.63
CA LEU A 176 -8.66 2.95 -16.01
C LEU A 176 -7.76 4.15 -16.32
N MET A 177 -8.18 5.35 -15.92
CA MET A 177 -7.40 6.58 -16.11
C MET A 177 -6.05 6.52 -15.42
N THR A 178 -6.02 6.17 -14.13
CA THR A 178 -4.78 6.14 -13.35
C THR A 178 -3.83 5.04 -13.83
N THR A 179 -4.38 3.90 -14.29
CA THR A 179 -3.59 2.82 -14.90
C THR A 179 -2.91 3.28 -16.19
N ASP A 180 -3.64 3.95 -17.08
CA ASP A 180 -3.09 4.47 -18.33
C ASP A 180 -2.08 5.60 -18.10
N VAL A 181 -2.32 6.48 -17.11
CA VAL A 181 -1.37 7.54 -16.71
C VAL A 181 -0.07 6.91 -16.23
N ILE A 182 -0.10 6.01 -15.24
CA ILE A 182 1.13 5.45 -14.69
C ILE A 182 1.86 4.56 -15.71
N ALA A 183 1.14 3.88 -16.60
CA ALA A 183 1.74 3.14 -17.70
C ALA A 183 2.50 4.07 -18.65
N HIS A 184 1.88 5.20 -19.04
CA HIS A 184 2.53 6.16 -19.93
C HIS A 184 3.75 6.80 -19.27
N LEU A 185 3.63 7.26 -18.01
CA LEU A 185 4.75 7.83 -17.25
C LEU A 185 5.92 6.84 -17.12
N SER A 186 5.59 5.58 -16.81
CA SER A 186 6.59 4.55 -16.55
C SER A 186 7.27 4.06 -17.83
N PHE A 187 6.50 3.79 -18.89
CA PHE A 187 6.95 3.03 -20.07
C PHE A 187 6.94 3.81 -21.37
N GLY A 188 6.38 5.02 -21.38
CA GLY A 188 6.22 5.84 -22.58
C GLY A 188 5.01 5.45 -23.45
N GLU A 189 4.22 4.44 -23.05
CA GLU A 189 3.02 4.01 -23.76
C GLU A 189 1.88 3.70 -22.79
N SER A 190 0.64 4.01 -23.20
CA SER A 190 -0.57 3.67 -22.47
C SER A 190 -1.04 2.24 -22.80
N PHE A 191 -1.63 1.55 -21.83
CA PHE A 191 -2.32 0.27 -22.06
C PHE A 191 -3.66 0.43 -22.80
N LYS A 192 -4.08 1.67 -23.08
CA LYS A 192 -5.34 2.05 -23.75
C LYS A 192 -6.59 1.51 -23.05
N THR A 193 -6.49 1.25 -21.75
CA THR A 193 -7.60 0.72 -20.96
C THR A 193 -8.73 1.75 -20.84
N LEU A 194 -8.38 3.04 -20.81
CA LEU A 194 -9.34 4.13 -20.78
C LEU A 194 -10.11 4.29 -22.10
N GLU A 195 -9.43 4.08 -23.24
CA GLU A 195 -10.03 4.16 -24.57
C GLU A 195 -11.01 3.02 -24.81
N LEU A 196 -10.62 1.80 -24.42
CA LEU A 196 -11.42 0.58 -24.55
C LEU A 196 -12.59 0.54 -23.54
N GLY A 197 -12.42 1.15 -22.36
CA GLY A 197 -13.45 1.17 -21.32
C GLY A 197 -13.68 -0.20 -20.65
N GLU A 198 -12.76 -1.14 -20.82
CA GLU A 198 -12.82 -2.49 -20.26
C GLU A 198 -11.73 -2.68 -19.21
N LYS A 199 -12.07 -3.37 -18.11
CA LYS A 199 -11.06 -3.82 -17.14
C LYS A 199 -10.19 -4.87 -17.83
N SER A 200 -8.91 -4.59 -18.00
CA SER A 200 -7.95 -5.57 -18.50
C SER A 200 -7.71 -6.69 -17.47
N SER A 201 -7.21 -7.84 -17.93
CA SER A 201 -6.76 -8.93 -17.05
C SER A 201 -5.73 -8.46 -16.00
N TYR A 202 -5.00 -7.39 -16.33
CA TYR A 202 -4.09 -6.70 -15.43
C TYR A 202 -4.76 -6.14 -14.18
N ILE A 203 -5.86 -5.38 -14.32
CA ILE A 203 -6.59 -4.79 -13.20
C ILE A 203 -7.12 -5.88 -12.27
N HIS A 204 -7.59 -6.98 -12.84
CA HIS A 204 -8.03 -8.13 -12.05
C HIS A 204 -6.86 -8.77 -11.28
N ALA A 205 -5.69 -8.93 -11.92
CA ALA A 205 -4.50 -9.44 -11.26
C ALA A 205 -4.01 -8.52 -10.12
N LEU A 206 -4.13 -7.20 -10.26
CA LEU A 206 -3.82 -6.23 -9.20
C LEU A 206 -4.69 -6.45 -7.95
N GLU A 207 -6.02 -6.51 -8.12
CA GLU A 207 -6.98 -6.77 -7.02
C GLU A 207 -6.65 -8.09 -6.29
N MET A 208 -6.15 -9.08 -7.03
CA MET A 208 -5.81 -10.41 -6.51
C MET A 208 -4.45 -10.48 -5.82
N LEU A 209 -3.48 -9.64 -6.17
CA LEU A 209 -2.11 -9.69 -5.64
C LEU A 209 -2.07 -9.49 -4.11
N PHE A 210 -2.81 -8.50 -3.61
CA PHE A 210 -2.88 -8.21 -2.17
C PHE A 210 -3.60 -9.31 -1.41
N THR A 211 -4.69 -9.84 -1.98
CA THR A 211 -5.44 -10.96 -1.42
C THR A 211 -4.58 -12.21 -1.32
N ALA A 212 -3.85 -12.55 -2.39
CA ALA A 212 -2.93 -13.68 -2.41
C ALA A 212 -1.82 -13.53 -1.35
N SER A 213 -1.26 -12.33 -1.23
CA SER A 213 -0.21 -12.04 -0.24
C SER A 213 -0.71 -12.10 1.20
N MET A 214 -1.96 -11.69 1.44
CA MET A 214 -2.63 -11.83 2.72
C MET A 214 -2.77 -13.31 3.13
N PHE A 215 -3.33 -14.15 2.26
CA PHE A 215 -3.52 -15.58 2.56
C PHE A 215 -2.20 -16.33 2.70
N ARG A 216 -1.23 -16.06 1.81
CA ARG A 216 0.12 -16.64 1.87
C ARG A 216 0.80 -16.35 3.21
N ARG A 217 0.66 -15.14 3.75
CA ARG A 217 1.27 -14.75 5.03
C ARG A 217 0.50 -15.31 6.23
N GLU A 218 -0.82 -15.18 6.24
CA GLU A 218 -1.60 -15.48 7.45
C GLU A 218 -1.89 -16.97 7.64
N VAL A 219 -2.14 -17.68 6.54
CA VAL A 219 -2.51 -19.10 6.48
C VAL A 219 -1.78 -19.83 5.34
N PRO A 220 -0.42 -19.88 5.35
CA PRO A 220 0.37 -20.42 4.25
C PRO A 220 -0.01 -21.85 3.86
N TRP A 221 -0.23 -22.73 4.84
CA TRP A 221 -0.62 -24.12 4.59
C TRP A 221 -1.93 -24.22 3.79
N LEU A 222 -2.93 -23.38 4.10
CA LEU A 222 -4.19 -23.35 3.38
C LEU A 222 -4.00 -22.77 1.98
N PHE A 223 -3.19 -21.72 1.86
CA PHE A 223 -2.87 -21.10 0.57
C PHE A 223 -2.23 -22.09 -0.41
N TYR A 224 -1.24 -22.88 0.03
CA TYR A 224 -0.59 -23.88 -0.84
C TYR A 224 -1.47 -25.11 -1.09
N LEU A 225 -2.20 -25.61 -0.08
CA LEU A 225 -3.12 -26.74 -0.28
C LEU A 225 -4.26 -26.41 -1.24
N ALA A 226 -4.81 -25.18 -1.17
CA ALA A 226 -5.92 -24.77 -2.01
C ALA A 226 -5.59 -24.78 -3.51
N GLN A 227 -4.31 -24.70 -3.88
CA GLN A 227 -3.86 -24.76 -5.29
C GLN A 227 -4.01 -26.15 -5.91
N TYR A 228 -4.03 -27.22 -5.09
CA TYR A 228 -4.27 -28.59 -5.54
C TYR A 228 -5.76 -28.92 -5.68
N LEU A 229 -6.64 -28.10 -5.12
CA LEU A 229 -8.09 -28.29 -5.24
C LEU A 229 -8.58 -27.93 -6.65
N PRO A 230 -9.70 -28.50 -7.12
CA PRO A 230 -10.24 -28.24 -8.46
C PRO A 230 -10.88 -26.85 -8.62
N PHE A 231 -10.68 -25.92 -7.68
CA PHE A 231 -11.23 -24.56 -7.75
C PHE A 231 -10.32 -23.62 -8.55
N GLN A 232 -10.92 -22.75 -9.37
CA GLN A 232 -10.19 -21.80 -10.22
C GLN A 232 -9.60 -20.63 -9.40
N TYR A 233 -10.37 -20.09 -8.45
CA TYR A 233 -9.99 -18.89 -7.70
C TYR A 233 -8.64 -19.00 -6.94
N PRO A 234 -8.31 -20.10 -6.22
CA PRO A 234 -6.99 -20.24 -5.60
C PRO A 234 -5.83 -20.28 -6.60
N LYS A 235 -6.06 -20.83 -7.79
CA LYS A 235 -5.05 -20.91 -8.86
C LYS A 235 -4.82 -19.53 -9.49
N GLU A 236 -5.90 -18.79 -9.74
CA GLU A 236 -5.83 -17.40 -10.19
C GLU A 236 -5.09 -16.54 -9.16
N LEU A 237 -5.35 -16.71 -7.84
CA LEU A 237 -4.64 -15.99 -6.77
C LEU A 237 -3.14 -16.26 -6.78
N ALA A 238 -2.74 -17.51 -6.98
CA ALA A 238 -1.34 -17.88 -7.10
C ALA A 238 -0.69 -17.27 -8.35
N ASN A 239 -1.43 -17.20 -9.47
CA ASN A 239 -0.94 -16.70 -10.75
C ASN A 239 -0.95 -15.16 -10.89
N ALA A 240 -1.64 -14.42 -10.02
CA ALA A 240 -1.76 -12.96 -10.11
C ALA A 240 -0.39 -12.25 -10.20
N GLY A 241 0.59 -12.71 -9.43
CA GLY A 241 1.96 -12.17 -9.48
C GLY A 241 2.67 -12.40 -10.81
N HIS A 242 2.38 -13.51 -11.49
CA HIS A 242 2.94 -13.82 -12.80
C HIS A 242 2.36 -12.90 -13.88
N ILE A 243 1.03 -12.72 -13.89
CA ILE A 243 0.35 -11.84 -14.85
C ILE A 243 0.91 -10.42 -14.77
N ILE A 244 1.03 -9.87 -13.55
CA ILE A 244 1.60 -8.53 -13.36
C ILE A 244 3.05 -8.47 -13.85
N GLY A 245 3.84 -9.51 -13.57
CA GLY A 245 5.21 -9.63 -14.07
C GLY A 245 5.30 -9.67 -15.60
N GLU A 246 4.39 -10.36 -16.28
CA GLU A 246 4.30 -10.38 -17.75
C GLU A 246 3.99 -8.99 -18.32
N TYR A 247 3.05 -8.28 -17.73
CA TYR A 247 2.75 -6.90 -18.12
C TYR A 247 3.96 -5.97 -17.94
N ALA A 248 4.68 -6.09 -16.82
CA ALA A 248 5.93 -5.36 -16.61
C ALA A 248 7.01 -5.75 -17.64
N SER A 249 7.13 -7.03 -17.99
CA SER A 249 8.08 -7.51 -19.01
C SER A 249 7.74 -6.99 -20.41
N MET A 250 6.46 -6.99 -20.79
CA MET A 250 6.01 -6.43 -22.06
C MET A 250 6.34 -4.94 -22.13
N ALA A 251 6.02 -4.20 -21.06
CA ALA A 251 6.21 -2.76 -21.00
C ALA A 251 7.70 -2.36 -21.01
N THR A 252 8.57 -3.12 -20.34
CA THR A 252 10.02 -2.92 -20.38
C THR A 252 10.65 -3.31 -21.71
N SER A 253 10.04 -4.23 -22.47
CA SER A 253 10.54 -4.70 -23.77
C SER A 253 10.16 -3.77 -24.92
N SER A 254 8.95 -3.22 -24.92
CA SER A 254 8.49 -2.22 -25.92
C SER A 254 9.33 -0.94 -25.92
N ARG A 255 10.05 -0.65 -24.82
CA ARG A 255 10.99 0.47 -24.68
C ARG A 255 12.11 0.50 -25.73
N LYS A 256 12.48 -0.63 -26.32
CA LYS A 256 13.60 -0.71 -27.29
C LYS A 256 13.26 -0.18 -28.70
N GLY A 257 11.99 0.12 -29.00
CA GLY A 257 11.55 0.47 -30.36
C GLY A 257 11.48 1.98 -30.68
N ASN A 258 11.21 2.83 -29.69
CA ASN A 258 10.86 4.24 -29.92
C ASN A 258 11.92 5.16 -29.31
N GLY A 259 12.88 5.56 -30.14
CA GLY A 259 14.13 6.18 -29.70
C GLY A 259 14.08 7.55 -29.01
N HIS A 260 12.94 8.13 -28.61
CA HIS A 260 12.91 9.51 -28.08
C HIS A 260 11.80 9.89 -27.07
N SER A 261 10.99 8.98 -26.50
CA SER A 261 10.08 9.37 -25.39
C SER A 261 10.76 9.16 -24.03
N ALA A 262 11.13 10.24 -23.36
CA ALA A 262 11.68 10.20 -22.01
C ALA A 262 10.61 9.68 -21.03
N ASN A 263 10.80 8.47 -20.49
CA ASN A 263 9.95 7.88 -19.46
C ASN A 263 10.74 7.67 -18.16
N LEU A 264 10.05 7.36 -17.05
CA LEU A 264 10.69 7.20 -15.74
C LEU A 264 11.84 6.18 -15.78
N PHE A 265 11.67 5.09 -16.52
CA PHE A 265 12.67 4.02 -16.63
C PHE A 265 13.83 4.34 -17.58
N SER A 266 13.63 5.15 -18.61
CA SER A 266 14.72 5.63 -19.46
C SER A 266 15.65 6.56 -18.72
N ASN A 267 15.10 7.46 -17.91
CA ASN A 267 15.87 8.38 -17.08
C ASN A 267 16.64 7.62 -15.99
N MET A 268 16.02 6.57 -15.42
CA MET A 268 16.66 5.70 -14.43
C MET A 268 17.88 4.98 -15.01
N GLN A 269 17.75 4.40 -16.21
CA GLN A 269 18.86 3.68 -16.82
C GLN A 269 20.01 4.62 -17.22
N ALA A 270 19.70 5.78 -17.81
CA ALA A 270 20.72 6.79 -18.11
C ALA A 270 21.50 7.21 -16.85
N ALA A 271 20.82 7.37 -15.71
CA ALA A 271 21.47 7.69 -14.44
C ALA A 271 22.32 6.54 -13.88
N CYS A 272 22.02 5.29 -14.23
CA CYS A 272 22.86 4.12 -13.89
C CYS A 272 24.10 4.05 -14.80
N ASP A 273 23.95 4.31 -16.10
CA ASP A 273 25.05 4.27 -17.06
C ASP A 273 26.12 5.34 -16.76
N GLU A 274 25.73 6.48 -16.18
CA GLU A 274 26.64 7.51 -15.68
C GLU A 274 27.41 7.12 -14.40
N LYS A 275 26.95 6.09 -13.66
CA LYS A 275 27.51 5.70 -12.35
C LYS A 275 27.81 4.21 -12.31
N ILE A 276 29.07 3.87 -12.59
CA ILE A 276 29.63 2.51 -12.69
C ILE A 276 29.27 1.58 -11.51
N GLU A 277 28.96 2.12 -10.32
CA GLU A 277 28.71 1.33 -9.09
C GLU A 277 27.30 0.73 -8.96
N TYR A 278 26.33 1.06 -9.83
CA TYR A 278 24.97 0.49 -9.71
C TYR A 278 24.39 0.04 -11.05
N SER A 279 24.31 -1.29 -11.23
CA SER A 279 23.69 -1.90 -12.41
C SER A 279 22.19 -2.13 -12.20
N MET A 280 21.39 -1.63 -13.14
CA MET A 280 19.96 -1.92 -13.24
C MET A 280 19.75 -3.24 -13.98
N THR A 281 19.61 -4.35 -13.24
CA THR A 281 19.32 -5.64 -13.89
C THR A 281 17.87 -5.66 -14.43
N PRO A 282 17.56 -6.50 -15.43
CA PRO A 282 16.20 -6.66 -15.93
C PRO A 282 15.18 -6.99 -14.83
N GLU A 283 15.57 -7.79 -13.83
CA GLU A 283 14.72 -8.18 -12.70
C GLU A 283 14.41 -6.98 -11.79
N LYS A 284 15.42 -6.12 -11.53
CA LYS A 284 15.23 -4.88 -10.78
C LYS A 284 14.30 -3.93 -11.49
N LEU A 285 14.47 -3.80 -12.81
CA LEU A 285 13.62 -2.96 -13.64
C LEU A 285 12.17 -3.46 -13.64
N GLN A 286 11.97 -4.76 -13.82
CA GLN A 286 10.65 -5.40 -13.79
C GLN A 286 9.96 -5.24 -12.42
N SER A 287 10.73 -5.36 -11.34
CA SER A 287 10.21 -5.16 -9.97
C SER A 287 9.78 -3.72 -9.74
N GLU A 288 10.57 -2.74 -10.19
CA GLU A 288 10.16 -1.33 -10.09
C GLU A 288 8.98 -0.99 -10.99
N ALA A 289 8.91 -1.56 -12.19
CA ALA A 289 7.77 -1.44 -13.09
C ALA A 289 6.49 -1.94 -12.43
N THR A 290 6.55 -3.13 -11.84
CA THR A 290 5.46 -3.69 -11.05
C THR A 290 5.07 -2.75 -9.90
N ASN A 291 6.05 -2.26 -9.15
CA ASN A 291 5.83 -1.39 -8.00
C ASN A 291 5.15 -0.07 -8.39
N LEU A 292 5.59 0.60 -9.45
CA LEU A 292 5.01 1.87 -9.90
C LEU A 292 3.57 1.69 -10.37
N ILE A 293 3.28 0.67 -11.18
CA ILE A 293 1.91 0.50 -11.68
C ILE A 293 0.95 0.16 -10.53
N VAL A 294 1.33 -0.73 -9.61
CA VAL A 294 0.52 -1.07 -8.42
C VAL A 294 0.27 0.18 -7.57
N ALA A 295 1.33 0.94 -7.27
CA ALA A 295 1.23 2.09 -6.38
C ALA A 295 0.45 3.26 -7.00
N GLY A 296 0.66 3.55 -8.28
CA GLY A 296 0.06 4.71 -8.96
C GLY A 296 -1.39 4.54 -9.38
N SER A 297 -1.83 3.30 -9.62
CA SER A 297 -3.19 3.01 -10.11
C SER A 297 -4.23 3.03 -9.00
N ASP A 298 -4.13 2.11 -8.05
CA ASP A 298 -5.21 1.87 -7.07
C ASP A 298 -5.35 3.01 -6.07
N THR A 299 -4.23 3.56 -5.58
CA THR A 299 -4.26 4.56 -4.51
C THR A 299 -4.92 5.87 -4.97
N THR A 300 -4.56 6.33 -6.16
CA THR A 300 -5.09 7.54 -6.78
C THR A 300 -6.58 7.38 -7.13
N SER A 301 -6.95 6.25 -7.75
CA SER A 301 -8.34 6.01 -8.16
C SER A 301 -9.31 5.89 -6.98
N ILE A 302 -8.90 5.22 -5.89
CA ILE A 302 -9.68 5.17 -4.64
C ILE A 302 -9.83 6.57 -4.04
N THR A 303 -8.74 7.34 -3.96
CA THR A 303 -8.76 8.69 -3.39
C THR A 303 -9.69 9.61 -4.17
N LEU A 304 -9.60 9.62 -5.51
CA LEU A 304 -10.49 10.40 -6.38
C LEU A 304 -11.96 9.99 -6.25
N THR A 305 -12.23 8.69 -6.10
CA THR A 305 -13.58 8.16 -5.86
C THR A 305 -14.18 8.74 -4.58
N TYR A 306 -13.44 8.68 -3.47
CA TYR A 306 -13.91 9.25 -2.20
C TYR A 306 -14.00 10.77 -2.24
N LEU A 307 -13.08 11.45 -2.93
CA LEU A 307 -13.12 12.91 -3.10
C LEU A 307 -14.44 13.32 -3.76
N VAL A 308 -14.76 12.74 -4.91
CA VAL A 308 -16.02 13.02 -5.63
C VAL A 308 -17.22 12.68 -4.75
N TRP A 309 -17.20 11.54 -4.07
CA TRP A 309 -18.28 11.14 -3.16
C TRP A 309 -18.48 12.15 -2.01
N VAL A 310 -17.41 12.61 -1.36
CA VAL A 310 -17.43 13.60 -0.26
C VAL A 310 -18.00 14.93 -0.72
N VAL A 311 -17.57 15.41 -1.90
CA VAL A 311 -18.03 16.66 -2.51
C VAL A 311 -19.51 16.56 -2.87
N LEU A 312 -19.94 15.49 -3.55
CA LEU A 312 -21.34 15.31 -3.95
C LEU A 312 -22.28 15.13 -2.75
N LYS A 313 -21.80 14.59 -1.63
CA LYS A 313 -22.56 14.50 -0.38
C LYS A 313 -22.75 15.85 0.33
N ARG A 314 -22.01 16.89 -0.04
CA ARG A 314 -21.99 18.20 0.63
C ARG A 314 -22.29 19.32 -0.38
N PRO A 315 -23.56 19.67 -0.63
CA PRO A 315 -23.95 20.64 -1.66
C PRO A 315 -23.26 22.00 -1.55
N THR A 316 -23.11 22.54 -0.33
CA THR A 316 -22.41 23.81 -0.08
C THR A 316 -20.92 23.72 -0.42
N LEU A 317 -20.26 22.62 -0.07
CA LEU A 317 -18.86 22.39 -0.43
C LEU A 317 -18.70 22.33 -1.95
N ARG A 318 -19.60 21.60 -2.63
CA ARG A 318 -19.61 21.51 -4.10
C ARG A 318 -19.75 22.89 -4.74
N GLN A 319 -20.72 23.69 -4.32
CA GLN A 319 -20.95 25.04 -4.85
C GLN A 319 -19.72 25.95 -4.65
N ASN A 320 -19.10 25.90 -3.46
CA ASN A 320 -17.92 26.72 -3.18
C ASN A 320 -16.71 26.28 -4.01
N LEU A 321 -16.52 24.97 -4.19
CA LEU A 321 -15.44 24.41 -5.01
C LEU A 321 -15.63 24.75 -6.50
N GLU A 322 -16.85 24.60 -7.01
CA GLU A 322 -17.21 25.01 -8.38
C GLU A 322 -16.98 26.51 -8.58
N ALA A 323 -17.32 27.34 -7.59
CA ALA A 323 -17.08 28.79 -7.64
C ALA A 323 -15.58 29.15 -7.61
N GLU A 324 -14.76 28.46 -6.80
CA GLU A 324 -13.30 28.64 -6.79
C GLU A 324 -12.69 28.33 -8.17
N LEU A 325 -13.16 27.26 -8.83
CA LEU A 325 -12.68 26.83 -10.13
C LEU A 325 -13.21 27.70 -11.30
N HIS A 326 -14.47 28.15 -11.25
CA HIS A 326 -15.08 28.97 -12.30
C HIS A 326 -14.39 30.34 -12.46
N ASN A 327 -13.66 30.81 -11.46
CA ASN A 327 -12.90 32.05 -11.55
C ASN A 327 -11.62 31.92 -12.39
N LEU A 328 -11.23 30.70 -12.77
CA LEU A 328 -10.08 30.46 -13.63
C LEU A 328 -10.52 30.44 -15.10
N ARG A 329 -9.69 31.01 -15.97
CA ARG A 329 -9.87 30.86 -17.43
C ARG A 329 -9.25 29.55 -17.91
N ASP A 330 -9.83 28.91 -18.91
CA ASP A 330 -9.36 27.62 -19.44
C ASP A 330 -7.89 27.66 -19.90
N ASP A 331 -7.42 28.81 -20.41
CA ASP A 331 -6.03 29.04 -20.84
C ASP A 331 -5.05 29.24 -19.67
N GLU A 332 -5.55 29.44 -18.45
CA GLU A 332 -4.76 29.67 -17.24
C GLU A 332 -4.68 28.42 -16.34
N ILE A 333 -5.51 27.41 -16.58
CA ILE A 333 -5.50 26.18 -15.79
C ILE A 333 -4.19 25.45 -16.06
N ASN A 334 -3.32 25.40 -15.06
CA ASN A 334 -2.13 24.55 -15.00
C ASN A 334 -1.86 24.13 -13.56
N ASP A 335 -1.02 23.11 -13.38
CA ASP A 335 -0.72 22.53 -12.06
C ASP A 335 -0.24 23.60 -11.06
N ALA A 336 0.59 24.55 -11.52
CA ALA A 336 1.12 25.62 -10.66
C ALA A 336 0.05 26.63 -10.19
N VAL A 337 -1.05 26.79 -10.94
CA VAL A 337 -2.22 27.57 -10.54
C VAL A 337 -3.11 26.76 -9.59
N LEU A 338 -3.39 25.50 -9.93
CA LEU A 338 -4.24 24.62 -9.13
C LEU A 338 -3.67 24.33 -7.73
N GLU A 339 -2.35 24.19 -7.60
CA GLU A 339 -1.66 24.03 -6.31
C GLU A 339 -1.87 25.22 -5.35
N LYS A 340 -2.25 26.39 -5.86
CA LYS A 340 -2.48 27.59 -5.04
C LYS A 340 -3.92 27.76 -4.60
N LEU A 341 -4.84 26.92 -5.10
CA LEU A 341 -6.26 27.00 -4.76
C LEU A 341 -6.51 26.42 -3.36
N PRO A 342 -6.86 27.25 -2.36
CA PRO A 342 -6.92 26.80 -0.98
C PRO A 342 -8.03 25.76 -0.74
N LEU A 343 -9.23 25.93 -1.32
CA LEU A 343 -10.33 25.01 -1.06
C LEU A 343 -10.13 23.68 -1.78
N LEU A 344 -9.67 23.68 -3.04
CA LEU A 344 -9.31 22.46 -3.77
C LEU A 344 -8.30 21.62 -2.98
N ASN A 345 -7.19 22.22 -2.53
CA ASN A 345 -6.16 21.49 -1.79
C ASN A 345 -6.66 21.05 -0.41
N ALA A 346 -7.46 21.85 0.29
CA ALA A 346 -8.09 21.44 1.53
C ALA A 346 -9.01 20.22 1.36
N VAL A 347 -9.78 20.16 0.25
CA VAL A 347 -10.63 19.00 -0.07
C VAL A 347 -9.79 17.75 -0.35
N ILE A 348 -8.68 17.88 -1.07
CA ILE A 348 -7.77 16.76 -1.34
C ILE A 348 -7.16 16.23 -0.04
N GLU A 349 -6.58 17.11 0.78
CA GLU A 349 -5.95 16.78 2.05
C GLU A 349 -6.96 16.15 3.03
N GLU A 350 -8.17 16.71 3.14
CA GLU A 350 -9.20 16.18 4.03
C GLU A 350 -9.74 14.81 3.55
N THR A 351 -9.82 14.61 2.23
CA THR A 351 -10.14 13.31 1.66
C THR A 351 -9.05 12.28 2.00
N LEU A 352 -7.77 12.64 1.88
CA LEU A 352 -6.64 11.78 2.25
C LEU A 352 -6.62 11.50 3.77
N ARG A 353 -6.98 12.49 4.60
CA ARG A 353 -7.10 12.32 6.05
C ARG A 353 -8.13 11.25 6.41
N VAL A 354 -9.34 11.36 5.86
CA VAL A 354 -10.48 10.53 6.26
C VAL A 354 -10.54 9.21 5.50
N TYR A 355 -10.30 9.24 4.18
CA TYR A 355 -10.52 8.14 3.24
C TYR A 355 -9.27 7.74 2.45
N GLY A 356 -8.07 8.12 2.92
CA GLY A 356 -6.81 7.77 2.26
C GLY A 356 -6.69 6.27 1.96
N ALA A 357 -6.35 5.95 0.71
CA ALA A 357 -6.30 4.57 0.23
C ALA A 357 -5.32 3.68 1.02
N VAL A 358 -4.23 4.27 1.54
CA VAL A 358 -3.19 3.59 2.31
C VAL A 358 -3.22 4.08 3.76
N ALA A 359 -4.34 3.85 4.46
CA ALA A 359 -4.50 4.27 5.85
C ALA A 359 -4.07 3.21 6.90
N GLY A 360 -3.63 2.05 6.43
CA GLY A 360 -3.24 0.90 7.25
C GLY A 360 -1.92 1.06 8.01
N ASN A 361 -1.39 -0.06 8.50
CA ASN A 361 -0.20 -0.08 9.34
C ASN A 361 1.10 0.10 8.56
N LEU A 362 2.05 0.80 9.18
CA LEU A 362 3.41 1.00 8.70
C LEU A 362 4.41 0.34 9.68
N PRO A 363 4.63 -0.98 9.59
CA PRO A 363 5.45 -1.70 10.56
C PRO A 363 6.94 -1.32 10.45
N ARG A 364 7.59 -1.17 11.60
CA ARG A 364 9.00 -0.85 11.74
C ARG A 364 9.63 -1.74 12.81
N SER A 365 10.81 -2.26 12.52
CA SER A 365 11.60 -3.02 13.49
C SER A 365 12.33 -2.07 14.42
N VAL A 366 12.21 -2.31 15.73
CA VAL A 366 12.91 -1.55 16.76
C VAL A 366 14.42 -1.85 16.67
N PRO A 367 15.30 -0.84 16.76
CA PRO A 367 16.75 -1.01 16.73
C PRO A 367 17.25 -2.00 17.81
N PRO A 368 18.42 -2.65 17.63
CA PRO A 368 18.93 -3.65 18.57
C PRO A 368 19.01 -3.21 20.05
N GLY A 369 19.28 -1.92 20.31
CA GLY A 369 19.36 -1.35 21.66
C GLY A 369 18.01 -1.13 22.36
N GLY A 370 16.89 -1.37 21.69
CA GLY A 370 15.58 -0.96 22.17
C GLY A 370 15.37 0.56 22.11
N VAL A 371 14.19 1.01 22.53
CA VAL A 371 13.79 2.41 22.50
C VAL A 371 12.73 2.67 23.57
N THR A 372 12.73 3.85 24.17
CA THR A 372 11.63 4.30 25.04
C THR A 372 10.71 5.23 24.25
N LEU A 373 9.43 4.87 24.13
CA LEU A 373 8.39 5.65 23.46
C LEU A 373 7.19 5.80 24.39
N GLY A 374 6.71 7.03 24.60
CA GLY A 374 5.55 7.30 25.46
C GLY A 374 5.64 6.70 26.87
N GLY A 375 6.85 6.60 27.44
CA GLY A 375 7.10 6.01 28.76
C GLY A 375 7.24 4.48 28.78
N PHE A 376 7.11 3.80 27.64
CA PHE A 376 7.28 2.36 27.51
C PHE A 376 8.64 2.03 26.88
N PHE A 377 9.41 1.16 27.52
CA PHE A 377 10.63 0.61 26.92
C PHE A 377 10.27 -0.57 26.02
N ILE A 378 10.57 -0.44 24.73
CA ILE A 378 10.33 -1.45 23.70
C ILE A 378 11.68 -2.06 23.30
N PRO A 379 11.91 -3.36 23.56
CA PRO A 379 13.16 -4.03 23.21
C PRO A 379 13.40 -4.11 21.71
N GLY A 380 14.68 -4.26 21.32
CA GLY A 380 15.07 -4.53 19.93
C GLY A 380 14.44 -5.82 19.38
N GLY A 381 14.12 -5.82 18.09
CA GLY A 381 13.47 -6.97 17.43
C GLY A 381 11.94 -7.02 17.58
N ILE A 382 11.35 -6.17 18.42
CA ILE A 382 9.91 -5.92 18.41
C ILE A 382 9.53 -5.09 17.19
N VAL A 383 8.36 -5.35 16.62
CA VAL A 383 7.78 -4.51 15.58
C VAL A 383 6.87 -3.48 16.23
N VAL A 384 7.13 -2.21 15.94
CA VAL A 384 6.18 -1.13 16.23
C VAL A 384 5.46 -0.76 14.96
N GLU A 385 4.19 -0.41 15.07
CA GLU A 385 3.43 0.08 13.93
C GLU A 385 2.63 1.32 14.26
N THR A 386 2.50 2.16 13.25
CA THR A 386 1.63 3.33 13.27
C THR A 386 0.68 3.21 12.09
N GLN A 387 -0.60 3.51 12.29
CA GLN A 387 -1.57 3.54 11.20
C GLN A 387 -2.18 4.93 11.04
N ALA A 388 -2.15 5.44 9.80
CA ALA A 388 -2.65 6.78 9.49
C ALA A 388 -4.13 6.89 9.87
N TYR A 389 -4.94 5.85 9.66
CA TYR A 389 -6.36 5.83 10.02
C TYR A 389 -6.63 6.27 11.46
N THR A 390 -5.81 5.82 12.42
CA THR A 390 -5.99 6.19 13.84
C THR A 390 -5.39 7.55 14.16
N LEU A 391 -4.19 7.85 13.65
CA LEU A 391 -3.55 9.15 13.89
C LEU A 391 -4.37 10.31 13.31
N HIS A 392 -4.92 10.14 12.11
CA HIS A 392 -5.79 11.10 11.43
C HIS A 392 -7.17 11.24 12.09
N ARG A 393 -7.51 10.34 13.02
CA ARG A 393 -8.75 10.38 13.81
C ARG A 393 -8.51 10.68 15.28
N ASN A 394 -7.35 11.21 15.62
CA ASN A 394 -7.04 11.63 16.97
C ASN A 394 -7.78 12.95 17.29
N PRO A 395 -8.74 12.95 18.24
CA PRO A 395 -9.52 14.16 18.57
C PRO A 395 -8.67 15.28 19.19
N ASN A 396 -7.49 14.96 19.72
CA ASN A 396 -6.55 15.96 20.26
C ASN A 396 -5.82 16.73 19.15
N VAL A 397 -5.80 16.20 17.92
CA VAL A 397 -5.16 16.83 16.75
C VAL A 397 -6.21 17.36 15.78
N PHE A 398 -7.28 16.58 15.55
CA PHE A 398 -8.37 16.91 14.64
C PHE A 398 -9.69 16.95 15.42
N PRO A 399 -10.20 18.14 15.80
CA PRO A 399 -11.54 18.26 16.39
C PRO A 399 -12.61 17.67 15.47
N ASP A 400 -13.57 16.93 16.02
CA ASP A 400 -14.59 16.20 15.25
C ASP A 400 -14.01 15.32 14.12
N PRO A 401 -13.12 14.36 14.42
CA PRO A 401 -12.28 13.67 13.44
C PRO A 401 -13.04 12.86 12.39
N GLU A 402 -14.33 12.57 12.60
CA GLU A 402 -15.17 11.79 11.69
C GLU A 402 -16.00 12.66 10.70
N LYS A 403 -15.95 13.99 10.81
CA LYS A 403 -16.72 14.90 9.96
C LYS A 403 -16.06 15.23 8.63
#